data_AF-A0A932PT00-F1
#
_entry.id   AF-A0A932PT00-F1
#
_cell.length_a   1.000
_cell.length_b   1.000
_cell.length_c   1.000
_cell.angle_alpha   90.00
_cell.angle_beta   90.00
_cell.angle_gamma   90.00
#
_symmetry.space_group_name_H-M   'P 1'
#
loop_
_entity.id
_entity.type
_entity.pdbx_description
1 polymer ?
#
loop_
_entity_poly.entity_id
_entity_poly.type
_entity_poly.pdbx_seq_one_letter_code
_entity_poly.pdbx_strand_id
1 'polypeptide(L)' 'TEIIKAIRSIDERILLVELFDEFQSEKFGRHKKSLAFHIVFDDLTKTMVDAQSDELMGEITRRVVADFSAKIR' A
#
# COMPACT_ATOMS: atom_id res chain seq x y z
N THR A 1 -11.89 0.93 0.94
CA THR A 1 -11.77 -0.48 0.49
C THR A 1 -11.08 -1.28 1.57
N GLU A 2 -11.24 -2.61 1.60
CA GLU A 2 -10.59 -3.47 2.60
C GLU A 2 -9.05 -3.40 2.54
N ILE A 3 -8.49 -3.21 1.34
CA ILE A 3 -7.04 -2.97 1.16
C ILE A 3 -6.58 -1.71 1.90
N ILE A 4 -7.32 -0.59 1.76
CA ILE A 4 -6.99 0.67 2.45
C ILE A 4 -7.00 0.48 3.97
N LYS A 5 -8.00 -0.24 4.50
CA LYS A 5 -8.08 -0.54 5.94
C LYS A 5 -6.91 -1.39 6.40
N ALA A 6 -6.56 -2.44 5.64
CA ALA A 6 -5.43 -3.30 5.93
C ALA A 6 -4.12 -2.50 5.99
N ILE A 7 -3.86 -1.64 4.99
CA ILE A 7 -2.67 -0.79 4.95
C ILE A 7 -2.62 0.15 6.16
N ARG A 8 -3.71 0.87 6.46
CA ARG A 8 -3.77 1.81 7.60
C ARG A 8 -3.60 1.14 8.95
N SER A 9 -3.93 -0.15 9.07
CA SER A 9 -3.83 -0.88 10.34
C SER A 9 -2.42 -1.36 10.69
N ILE A 10 -1.46 -1.22 9.75
CA ILE A 10 -0.08 -1.70 9.93
C ILE A 10 0.67 -0.82 10.92
N ASP A 11 0.59 0.50 10.77
CA ASP A 11 1.36 1.45 11.57
C ASP A 11 0.65 2.80 11.67
N GLU A 12 0.74 3.44 12.84
CA GLU A 12 0.12 4.74 13.11
C GLU A 12 0.74 5.89 12.30
N ARG A 13 1.98 5.73 11.84
CA ARG A 13 2.70 6.70 10.99
C ARG A 13 2.14 6.75 9.56
N ILE A 14 1.21 5.87 9.20
CA ILE A 14 0.52 5.89 7.91
C ILE A 14 -0.66 6.87 7.98
N LEU A 15 -0.39 8.14 7.67
CA LEU A 15 -1.39 9.20 7.75
C LEU A 15 -2.45 9.11 6.64
N LEU A 16 -2.01 8.85 5.41
CA LEU A 16 -2.89 8.80 4.24
C LEU A 16 -2.65 7.53 3.43
N VAL A 17 -3.75 6.92 3.01
CA VAL A 17 -3.78 5.88 1.98
C VAL A 17 -4.94 6.22 1.05
N GLU A 18 -4.63 6.53 -0.20
CA GLU A 18 -5.57 6.97 -1.21
C GLU A 18 -5.42 6.11 -2.47
N LEU A 19 -6.54 5.64 -3.04
CA LEU A 19 -6.54 5.00 -4.35
C LEU A 19 -6.40 6.10 -5.41
N PHE A 20 -5.27 6.13 -6.09
CA PHE A 20 -4.95 7.12 -7.10
C PHE A 20 -5.48 6.71 -8.49
N ASP A 21 -5.28 5.45 -8.86
CA ASP A 21 -5.65 4.95 -10.19
C ASP A 21 -6.13 3.50 -10.12
N GLU A 22 -7.10 3.18 -10.97
CA GLU A 22 -7.62 1.84 -11.18
C GLU A 22 -7.59 1.52 -12.67
N PHE A 23 -6.74 0.57 -13.05
CA PHE A 23 -6.55 0.19 -14.44
C PHE A 23 -6.86 -1.28 -14.67
N GLN A 24 -7.78 -1.57 -15.58
CA GLN A 24 -8.16 -2.92 -15.97
C GLN A 24 -7.75 -3.20 -17.42
N SER A 25 -7.10 -4.34 -17.65
CA SER A 25 -6.69 -4.79 -18.98
C SER A 25 -6.71 -6.30 -19.04
N GLU A 26 -7.08 -6.87 -20.19
CA GLU A 26 -7.03 -8.31 -20.43
C GLU A 26 -5.61 -8.89 -20.24
N LYS A 27 -4.58 -8.05 -20.44
CA LYS A 27 -3.17 -8.41 -20.20
C LYS A 27 -2.89 -8.81 -18.75
N PHE A 28 -3.72 -8.41 -17.79
CA PHE A 28 -3.58 -8.79 -16.38
C PHE A 28 -4.23 -10.12 -16.05
N GLY A 29 -5.02 -10.68 -16.97
CA GLY A 29 -5.85 -11.87 -16.75
C GLY A 29 -7.30 -11.51 -16.42
N ARG A 30 -8.21 -12.47 -16.66
CA ARG A 30 -9.64 -12.28 -16.38
C ARG A 30 -9.86 -11.95 -14.90
N HIS A 31 -10.69 -10.95 -14.65
CA HIS A 31 -11.04 -10.45 -13.31
C HIS A 31 -9.89 -9.87 -12.48
N LYS A 32 -8.80 -9.43 -13.12
CA LYS A 32 -7.71 -8.72 -12.46
C LYS A 32 -7.69 -7.25 -12.85
N LYS A 33 -7.30 -6.40 -11.90
CA LYS A 33 -7.07 -4.97 -12.08
C LYS A 33 -5.81 -4.53 -11.35
N SER A 34 -5.16 -3.51 -11.88
CA SER A 34 -4.04 -2.81 -11.26
C SER A 34 -4.60 -1.66 -10.45
N LEU A 35 -4.21 -1.56 -9.19
CA LEU A 35 -4.58 -0.47 -8.29
C LEU A 35 -3.30 0.26 -7.91
N ALA A 36 -3.26 1.57 -8.15
CA ALA A 36 -2.17 2.43 -7.69
C ALA A 36 -2.64 3.22 -6.47
N PHE A 37 -1.80 3.25 -5.44
CA PHE A 37 -2.11 3.97 -4.20
C PHE A 37 -1.07 5.06 -3.95
N HIS A 38 -1.53 6.20 -3.46
CA HIS A 38 -0.69 7.17 -2.77
C HIS A 38 -0.71 6.87 -1.28
N ILE A 39 0.48 6.79 -0.69
CA ILE A 39 0.65 6.54 0.73
C ILE A 39 1.56 7.64 1.28
N VAL A 40 1.12 8.29 2.35
CA VAL A 40 1.90 9.32 3.06
C VAL A 40 2.28 8.77 4.42
N PHE A 41 3.59 8.76 4.67
CA PHE A 41 4.17 8.45 5.97
C PHE A 41 4.60 9.72 6.67
N ASP A 42 4.33 9.82 7.96
CA ASP A 42 4.83 10.90 8.81
C ASP A 42 4.92 10.46 10.27
N ASP A 43 5.79 11.12 11.03
CA ASP A 43 5.96 10.90 12.46
C ASP A 43 5.90 12.27 13.17
N LEU A 44 4.93 12.43 14.06
CA LEU A 44 4.66 13.69 14.74
C LEU A 44 5.74 14.09 15.75
N THR A 45 6.67 13.18 16.07
CA THR A 45 7.70 13.37 17.09
C THR A 45 9.07 13.68 16.49
N LYS A 46 9.34 13.21 15.27
CA LYS A 46 10.65 13.36 14.62
C LYS A 46 10.55 13.18 13.11
N THR A 47 11.53 13.72 12.40
CA THR A 47 11.67 13.45 10.96
C THR A 47 11.96 11.98 10.72
N MET A 48 11.19 11.37 9.82
CA MET A 48 11.43 10.00 9.36
C MET A 48 12.67 9.94 8.46
N VAL A 49 13.47 8.89 8.64
CA VAL A 49 14.56 8.57 7.70
C VAL A 49 14.09 7.57 6.67
N ASP A 50 14.70 7.59 5.49
CA ASP A 50 14.31 6.75 4.35
C ASP A 50 14.17 5.26 4.71
N ALA A 51 15.10 4.74 5.52
CA ALA A 51 15.08 3.36 5.99
C ALA A 51 13.79 2.97 6.73
N GLN A 52 13.17 3.89 7.49
CA GLN A 52 11.92 3.64 8.18
C GLN A 52 10.73 3.60 7.21
N SER A 53 10.74 4.48 6.21
CA SER A 53 9.74 4.50 5.14
C SER A 53 9.82 3.23 4.28
N ASP A 54 11.03 2.78 3.96
CA ASP A 54 11.29 1.56 3.21
C ASP A 54 10.85 0.31 3.98
N GLU A 55 11.09 0.26 5.29
CA GLU A 55 10.62 -0.81 6.17
C GLU A 55 9.09 -0.92 6.16
N LEU A 56 8.40 0.21 6.34
CA LEU A 56 6.94 0.29 6.28
C LEU A 56 6.41 -0.12 4.91
N MET A 57 7.03 0.37 3.83
CA MET A 57 6.64 -0.01 2.48
C MET A 57 6.82 -1.52 2.25
N GLY A 58 7.90 -2.10 2.77
CA GLY A 58 8.13 -3.54 2.73
C GLY A 58 7.07 -4.33 3.50
N GLU A 59 6.64 -3.85 4.66
CA GLU A 59 5.57 -4.49 5.45
C GLU A 59 4.21 -4.41 4.75
N ILE A 60 3.86 -3.23 4.23
CA ILE A 60 2.65 -3.02 3.41
C ILE A 60 2.62 -4.00 2.25
N THR A 61 3.72 -4.09 1.51
CA THR A 61 3.89 -5.00 0.38
C THR A 61 3.66 -6.45 0.80
N ARG A 62 4.32 -6.91 1.87
CA ARG A 62 4.16 -8.28 2.39
C ARG A 62 2.71 -8.56 2.80
N ARG A 63 2.07 -7.65 3.52
CA ARG A 63 0.70 -7.82 4.02
C ARG A 63 -0.32 -7.86 2.89
N VAL A 64 -0.20 -6.96 1.91
CA VAL A 64 -1.12 -6.90 0.77
C VAL A 64 -0.98 -8.14 -0.12
N VAL A 65 0.25 -8.64 -0.33
CA VAL A 65 0.48 -9.89 -1.05
C VAL A 65 -0.15 -11.08 -0.31
N ALA A 66 0.05 -11.18 1.01
CA ALA A 66 -0.47 -12.29 1.80
C ALA A 66 -2.01 -12.29 1.88
N ASP A 67 -2.62 -11.15 2.21
CA ASP A 67 -4.05 -11.07 2.50
C ASP A 67 -4.92 -11.07 1.23
N PHE A 68 -4.40 -10.52 0.12
CA PHE A 68 -5.17 -10.34 -1.11
C PHE A 68 -4.62 -11.14 -2.30
N SER A 69 -3.60 -11.97 -2.09
CA SER A 69 -2.89 -12.68 -3.17
C SER A 69 -2.45 -11.72 -4.29
N ALA A 70 -2.10 -10.50 -3.91
CA ALA A 70 -1.74 -9.44 -4.84
C ALA A 70 -0.37 -9.68 -5.46
N LYS A 71 -0.12 -9.06 -6.61
CA LYS A 71 1.20 -8.97 -7.22
C LYS A 71 1.63 -7.51 -7.27
N ILE A 72 2.81 -7.24 -6.75
CA ILE A 72 3.42 -5.91 -6.74
C ILE A 72 4.10 -5.70 -8.09
N ARG A 73 4.00 -4.47 -8.61
CA ARG A 73 4.52 -4.08 -9.92
C ARG A 73 5.76 -3.21 -9.79
#